data_AF-A0A317CL82-F1
#
_entry.id   AF-A0A317CL82-F1
#
_cell.length_a   1.000
_cell.length_b   1.000
_cell.length_c   1.000
_cell.angle_alpha   90.00
_cell.angle_beta   90.00
_cell.angle_gamma   90.00
#
_symmetry.space_group_name_H-M   'P 1'
#
loop_
_entity.id
_entity.type
_entity.pdbx_description
1 polymer ?
#
loop_
_entity_poly.entity_id
_entity_poly.type
_entity_poly.pdbx_seq_one_letter_code
_entity_poly.pdbx_strand_id
1 'polypeptide(L)'
;MILAHSFPVAINTVPVAINTVPVAFNQDMRALKVSKDFLPEYLLFYLQYIKGKILSKVTTTTHGTKRLASDELYSTPVPKPSLGTQKKFVELINSHRKIKDEFIASVAASRLLKQSLINQVF
;
A
#
# COMPACT_ATOMS: atom_id res chain seq x y z
N MET A 1 -3.76 -3.97 23.08
CA MET A 1 -3.64 -2.51 23.11
C MET A 1 -2.68 -2.11 21.99
N ILE A 2 -3.18 -1.57 20.88
CA ILE A 2 -2.28 -1.03 19.85
C ILE A 2 -1.85 0.34 20.36
N LEU A 3 -0.58 0.43 20.80
CA LEU A 3 0.06 1.70 21.14
C LEU A 3 0.17 2.54 19.86
N ALA A 4 -0.55 3.65 19.82
CA ALA A 4 -0.55 4.62 18.72
C ALA A 4 0.77 5.40 18.54
N HIS A 5 1.85 5.00 19.24
CA HIS A 5 3.07 5.80 19.37
C HIS A 5 4.33 5.20 18.73
N SER A 6 4.26 4.10 17.95
CA SER A 6 5.47 3.57 17.29
C SER A 6 5.27 2.90 15.92
N PHE A 7 4.22 3.25 15.17
CA PHE A 7 4.16 2.94 13.74
C PHE A 7 3.73 4.18 12.95
N PRO A 8 4.61 4.80 12.15
CA PRO A 8 4.25 5.93 11.32
C PRO A 8 3.57 5.43 10.06
N VAL A 9 2.37 4.87 10.18
CA VAL A 9 1.48 4.69 9.01
C VAL A 9 0.06 5.01 9.44
N ALA A 10 -0.22 6.31 9.42
CA ALA A 10 -1.51 6.97 9.28
C ALA A 10 -2.78 6.16 9.66
N ILE A 11 -3.49 6.71 10.66
CA ILE A 11 -4.81 6.33 11.19
C ILE A 11 -5.93 6.14 10.11
N ASN A 12 -5.64 6.50 8.85
CA ASN A 12 -6.50 6.36 7.67
C ASN A 12 -5.87 5.51 6.54
N THR A 13 -4.99 4.56 6.86
CA THR A 13 -4.36 3.71 5.86
C THR A 13 -4.52 2.21 6.16
N VAL A 14 -4.85 1.42 5.12
CA VAL A 14 -4.64 -0.03 5.13
C VAL A 14 -3.34 -0.25 4.37
N PRO A 15 -2.19 -0.39 5.06
CA PRO A 15 -0.95 -0.73 4.38
C PRO A 15 -1.12 -2.14 3.79
N VAL A 16 -0.88 -2.25 2.49
CA VAL A 16 -0.87 -3.52 1.75
C VAL A 16 0.54 -3.69 1.20
N ALA A 17 1.16 -4.84 1.45
CA ALA A 17 2.52 -5.14 1.06
C ALA A 17 2.67 -6.61 0.64
N ILE A 18 3.68 -6.88 -0.18
CA ILE A 18 4.14 -8.24 -0.51
C ILE A 18 5.36 -8.51 0.35
N ASN A 19 5.38 -9.65 1.06
CA ASN A 19 6.54 -10.08 1.80
C ASN A 19 7.56 -10.71 0.83
N THR A 20 8.80 -10.24 0.87
CA THR A 20 9.92 -10.81 0.08
C THR A 20 10.74 -11.81 0.88
N VAL A 21 10.51 -11.87 2.20
CA VAL A 21 11.14 -12.78 3.14
C VAL A 21 10.07 -13.38 4.08
N PRO A 22 10.37 -14.47 4.78
CA PRO A 22 9.51 -14.97 5.86
C PRO A 22 9.32 -13.89 6.93
N VAL A 23 8.07 -13.68 7.36
CA VAL A 23 7.70 -12.65 8.36
C VAL A 23 6.69 -13.22 9.35
N ALA A 24 6.71 -12.70 10.57
CA ALA A 24 5.62 -12.85 11.53
C ALA A 24 4.75 -11.59 11.54
N PHE A 25 3.44 -11.73 11.76
CA PHE A 25 2.50 -10.60 11.81
C PHE A 25 1.59 -10.71 13.04
N ASN A 26 1.05 -9.57 13.51
CA ASN A 26 0.22 -9.51 14.71
C ASN A 26 -1.27 -9.80 14.42
N GLN A 27 -2.12 -9.82 15.46
CA GLN A 27 -3.55 -10.13 15.33
C GLN A 27 -4.36 -9.11 14.51
N ASP A 28 -3.81 -7.94 14.25
CA ASP A 28 -4.46 -6.85 13.52
C ASP A 28 -4.12 -6.89 12.02
N MET A 29 -3.14 -7.70 11.64
CA MET A 29 -2.74 -7.94 10.25
C MET A 29 -3.38 -9.22 9.70
N ARG A 30 -3.47 -9.28 8.36
CA ARG A 30 -3.96 -10.47 7.65
C ARG A 30 -2.98 -10.83 6.54
N ALA A 31 -2.53 -12.08 6.54
CA ALA A 31 -1.76 -12.63 5.45
C ALA A 31 -2.70 -13.24 4.40
N LEU A 32 -2.52 -12.86 3.14
CA LEU A 32 -3.30 -13.37 2.02
C LEU A 32 -2.42 -14.29 1.19
N LYS A 33 -2.84 -15.55 1.00
CA LYS A 33 -2.21 -16.46 0.05
C LYS A 33 -2.91 -16.32 -1.29
N VAL A 34 -2.16 -15.85 -2.28
CA VAL A 34 -2.67 -15.60 -3.64
C VAL A 34 -2.82 -16.93 -4.38
N SER A 35 -3.94 -17.11 -5.07
CA SER A 35 -4.17 -18.30 -5.91
C SER A 35 -3.36 -18.18 -7.21
N LYS A 36 -3.16 -19.31 -7.90
CA LYS A 36 -2.43 -19.36 -9.19
C LYS A 36 -3.09 -18.56 -10.33
N ASP A 37 -4.32 -18.10 -10.13
CA ASP A 37 -5.06 -17.32 -11.12
C ASP A 37 -4.71 -15.83 -11.09
N PHE A 38 -3.92 -15.41 -10.09
CA PHE A 38 -3.58 -14.01 -9.87
C PHE A 38 -2.09 -13.78 -9.68
N LEU A 39 -1.59 -12.66 -10.20
CA LEU A 39 -0.28 -12.14 -9.84
C LEU A 39 -0.37 -11.39 -8.49
N PRO A 40 0.57 -11.64 -7.55
CA PRO A 40 0.60 -10.91 -6.28
C PRO A 40 0.64 -9.39 -6.45
N GLU A 41 1.41 -8.89 -7.42
CA GLU A 41 1.55 -7.46 -7.73
C GLU A 41 0.26 -6.86 -8.28
N TYR A 42 -0.49 -7.63 -9.09
CA TYR A 42 -1.79 -7.21 -9.58
C TYR A 42 -2.76 -7.00 -8.41
N LEU A 43 -2.82 -7.97 -7.48
CA LEU A 43 -3.66 -7.85 -6.29
C LEU A 43 -3.21 -6.72 -5.36
N LEU A 44 -1.90 -6.52 -5.20
CA LEU A 44 -1.35 -5.41 -4.43
C LEU A 44 -1.89 -4.07 -4.94
N PHE A 45 -1.79 -3.82 -6.25
CA PHE A 45 -2.28 -2.57 -6.85
C PHE A 45 -3.80 -2.45 -6.82
N TYR A 46 -4.52 -3.56 -7.00
CA TYR A 46 -5.98 -3.57 -6.89
C TYR A 46 -6.44 -3.22 -5.47
N LEU A 47 -5.85 -3.85 -4.44
CA LEU A 47 -6.16 -3.59 -3.03
C LEU A 47 -5.81 -2.14 -2.64
N GLN A 48 -4.72 -1.59 -3.17
CA GLN A 48 -4.39 -0.17 -3.00
C GLN A 48 -5.46 0.74 -3.62
N TYR A 49 -5.97 0.39 -4.82
CA TYR A 49 -7.04 1.14 -5.48
C TYR A 49 -8.37 1.09 -4.70
N ILE A 50 -8.78 -0.09 -4.21
CA ILE A 50 -10.04 -0.25 -3.46
C ILE A 50 -9.92 0.04 -1.98
N LYS A 51 -8.77 0.53 -1.50
CA LYS A 51 -8.50 0.80 -0.09
C LYS A 51 -9.62 1.60 0.60
N GLY A 52 -10.19 2.61 -0.07
CA GLY A 52 -11.30 3.39 0.48
C GLY A 52 -12.54 2.54 0.77
N LYS A 53 -12.85 1.59 -0.12
CA LYS A 53 -13.94 0.62 0.06
C LYS A 53 -13.65 -0.40 1.16
N ILE A 54 -12.39 -0.79 1.32
CA ILE A 54 -11.97 -1.65 2.44
C ILE A 54 -12.12 -0.89 3.76
N LEU A 55 -11.68 0.38 3.80
CA LEU A 55 -11.80 1.23 4.99
C LEU A 55 -13.25 1.50 5.39
N SER A 56 -14.18 1.62 4.44
CA SER A 56 -15.61 1.79 4.77
C SER A 56 -16.24 0.55 5.43
N LYS A 57 -15.60 -0.61 5.32
CA LYS A 57 -16.01 -1.86 6.00
C LYS A 57 -15.38 -2.04 7.38
N VAL A 58 -14.50 -1.12 7.79
CA VAL A 58 -13.87 -1.16 9.11
C VAL A 58 -14.87 -0.69 10.16
N THR A 59 -15.16 -1.55 11.12
CA THR A 59 -16.06 -1.26 12.24
C THR A 59 -15.27 -0.87 13.49
N THR A 60 -15.94 -0.18 14.41
CA THR A 60 -15.35 0.21 15.69
C THR A 60 -15.87 -0.74 16.78
N THR A 61 -14.98 -1.36 17.54
CA THR A 61 -15.37 -2.19 18.70
C THR A 61 -15.76 -1.32 19.89
N THR A 62 -16.36 -1.93 20.91
CA THR A 62 -16.80 -1.27 22.16
C THR A 62 -15.68 -0.47 22.86
N HIS A 63 -14.41 -0.83 22.63
CA HIS A 63 -13.24 -0.13 23.18
C HIS A 63 -12.60 0.86 22.18
N GLY A 64 -13.31 1.29 21.14
CA GLY A 64 -12.82 2.26 20.16
C GLY A 64 -11.81 1.70 19.16
N THR A 65 -11.53 0.40 19.18
CA THR A 65 -10.54 -0.21 18.27
C THR A 65 -11.18 -0.46 16.91
N LYS A 66 -10.56 0.06 15.85
CA LYS A 66 -10.97 -0.20 14.46
C LYS A 66 -10.62 -1.64 14.09
N ARG A 67 -11.57 -2.38 13.53
CA ARG A 67 -11.41 -3.78 13.11
C ARG A 67 -11.97 -4.01 11.71
N LEU A 68 -11.20 -4.69 10.86
CA LEU A 68 -11.69 -5.28 9.63
C LEU A 68 -12.03 -6.76 9.88
N ALA A 69 -13.29 -7.14 9.72
CA ALA A 69 -13.68 -8.55 9.81
C ALA A 69 -13.11 -9.32 8.61
N SER A 70 -12.63 -10.55 8.84
CA SER A 70 -12.04 -11.36 7.77
C SER A 70 -13.06 -11.67 6.67
N ASP A 71 -14.30 -11.95 7.03
CA ASP A 71 -15.38 -12.26 6.09
C ASP A 71 -15.73 -11.05 5.20
N GLU A 72 -15.62 -9.84 5.73
CA GLU A 72 -15.81 -8.59 4.97
C GLU A 72 -14.70 -8.36 3.94
N LEU A 73 -13.46 -8.76 4.27
CA LEU A 73 -12.34 -8.73 3.34
C LEU A 73 -12.51 -9.79 2.25
N TYR A 74 -12.83 -11.03 2.62
CA TYR A 74 -12.97 -12.15 1.67
C TYR A 74 -14.22 -12.05 0.78
N SER A 75 -15.26 -11.34 1.21
CA SER A 75 -16.44 -11.05 0.38
C SER A 75 -16.20 -9.97 -0.67
N THR A 76 -15.04 -9.30 -0.65
CA THR A 76 -14.73 -8.23 -1.60
C THR A 76 -14.43 -8.82 -2.98
N PRO A 77 -15.21 -8.49 -4.02
CA PRO A 77 -15.01 -9.04 -5.35
C PRO A 77 -13.68 -8.56 -5.94
N VAL A 78 -12.95 -9.47 -6.59
CA VAL A 78 -11.70 -9.17 -7.28
C VAL A 78 -11.87 -9.44 -8.77
N PRO A 79 -11.61 -8.47 -9.66
CA PRO A 79 -11.65 -8.71 -11.10
C PRO A 79 -10.63 -9.77 -11.48
N LYS A 80 -11.04 -10.77 -12.27
CA LYS A 80 -10.21 -11.90 -12.70
C LYS A 80 -9.91 -11.85 -14.20
N PRO A 81 -9.15 -10.86 -14.70
CA PRO A 81 -8.70 -10.88 -16.09
C PRO A 81 -7.61 -11.95 -16.29
N SER A 82 -7.31 -12.28 -17.55
CA SER A 82 -6.26 -13.26 -17.88
C SER A 82 -4.90 -12.88 -17.26
N LEU A 83 -4.05 -13.87 -16.96
CA LEU A 83 -2.70 -13.62 -16.44
C LEU A 83 -1.87 -12.70 -17.35
N GLY A 84 -2.04 -12.80 -18.68
CA GLY A 84 -1.38 -11.91 -19.64
C GLY A 84 -1.83 -10.46 -19.50
N THR A 85 -3.13 -10.23 -19.25
CA THR A 85 -3.68 -8.89 -18.97
C THR A 85 -3.17 -8.36 -17.63
N GLN A 86 -3.13 -9.20 -16.59
CA GLN A 86 -2.60 -8.82 -15.28
C GLN A 86 -1.13 -8.39 -15.38
N LYS A 87 -0.32 -9.15 -16.14
CA LYS A 87 1.10 -8.84 -16.36
C LYS A 87 1.30 -7.49 -17.04
N LYS A 88 0.57 -7.22 -18.14
CA LYS A 88 0.61 -5.93 -18.85
C LYS A 88 0.25 -4.76 -17.93
N PHE A 89 -0.77 -4.94 -17.08
CA PHE A 89 -1.16 -3.93 -16.10
C PHE A 89 -0.06 -3.66 -15.07
N VAL A 90 0.57 -4.71 -14.53
CA VAL A 90 1.67 -4.59 -13.57
C VAL A 90 2.87 -3.88 -14.19
N GLU A 91 3.24 -4.23 -15.43
CA GLU A 91 4.33 -3.58 -16.18
C GLU A 91 4.08 -2.08 -16.36
N LEU A 92 2.85 -1.70 -16.75
CA LEU A 92 2.47 -0.31 -16.92
C LEU A 92 2.55 0.47 -15.60
N ILE A 93 2.03 -0.06 -14.49
CA ILE A 93 2.11 0.63 -13.20
C ILE A 93 3.57 0.78 -12.74
N ASN A 94 4.40 -0.23 -12.95
CA ASN A 94 5.80 -0.17 -12.59
C ASN A 94 6.58 0.86 -13.41
N SER A 95 6.29 1.00 -14.72
CA SER A 95 6.93 2.04 -15.54
C SER A 95 6.54 3.45 -15.06
N HIS A 96 5.26 3.68 -14.74
CA HIS A 96 4.81 4.94 -14.17
C HIS A 96 5.42 5.23 -12.81
N ARG A 97 5.55 4.22 -11.95
CA ARG A 97 6.19 4.36 -10.63
C ARG A 97 7.64 4.79 -10.78
N LYS A 98 8.40 4.15 -11.68
CA LYS A 98 9.80 4.51 -11.93
C LYS A 98 9.95 5.99 -12.33
N ILE A 99 9.14 6.44 -13.28
CA ILE A 99 9.14 7.85 -13.73
C ILE A 99 8.82 8.79 -12.58
N LYS A 100 7.82 8.45 -11.75
CA LYS A 100 7.44 9.26 -10.59
C LYS A 100 8.59 9.35 -9.57
N ASP A 101 9.27 8.24 -9.30
CA ASP A 101 10.34 8.19 -8.30
C ASP A 101 11.57 8.99 -8.79
N GLU A 102 11.90 8.92 -10.08
CA GLU A 102 12.92 9.77 -10.72
C GLU A 102 12.56 11.26 -10.63
N PHE A 103 11.30 11.60 -10.87
CA PHE A 103 10.83 12.98 -10.76
C PHE A 103 10.91 13.51 -9.31
N ILE A 104 10.50 12.71 -8.33
CA ILE A 104 10.62 13.07 -6.90
C ILE A 104 12.08 13.29 -6.52
N ALA A 105 12.99 12.42 -6.96
CA ALA A 105 14.42 12.57 -6.72
C ALA A 105 14.98 13.86 -7.34
N SER A 106 14.58 14.20 -8.56
CA SER A 106 14.97 15.46 -9.22
C SER A 106 14.47 16.69 -8.46
N VAL A 107 13.21 16.69 -8.02
CA VAL A 107 12.65 17.78 -7.20
C VAL A 107 13.42 17.92 -5.87
N ALA A 108 13.77 16.80 -5.23
CA ALA A 108 14.55 16.82 -4.00
C ALA A 108 15.95 17.40 -4.21
N ALA A 109 16.64 17.00 -5.28
CA ALA A 109 17.96 17.53 -5.64
C ALA A 109 17.93 19.05 -5.89
N SER A 110 16.92 19.54 -6.62
CA SER A 110 16.74 20.98 -6.86
C SER A 110 16.51 21.78 -5.57
N ARG A 111 15.78 21.21 -4.61
CA ARG A 111 15.58 21.84 -3.30
C ARG A 111 16.88 21.93 -2.49
N LEU A 112 17.69 20.86 -2.50
CA LEU A 112 18.98 20.84 -1.83
C LEU A 112 19.94 21.85 -2.44
N LEU A 113 20.00 21.95 -3.76
CA LEU A 113 20.82 22.94 -4.45
C LEU A 113 20.42 24.37 -4.08
N LYS A 114 19.11 24.67 -4.11
CA LYS A 114 18.60 25.98 -3.67
C LYS A 114 19.04 26.31 -2.25
N GLN A 115 18.90 25.37 -1.32
CA GLN A 115 19.30 25.58 0.07
C GLN A 115 20.81 25.84 0.20
N SER A 116 21.63 25.08 -0.54
CA SER A 116 23.09 25.27 -0.55
C SER A 116 23.49 26.66 -1.04
N LEU A 117 22.82 27.17 -2.08
CA LEU A 117 23.10 28.51 -2.61
C LEU A 117 22.72 29.61 -1.61
N ILE A 118 21.58 29.46 -0.92
CA ILE A 118 21.16 30.41 0.12
C ILE A 118 22.20 30.48 1.24
N ASN A 119 22.66 29.32 1.73
CA ASN A 119 23.66 29.22 2.80
C ASN A 119 25.06 29.73 2.41
N GLN A 120 25.34 29.93 1.11
CA GLN A 120 26.60 30.51 0.65
C GLN A 120 26.54 32.04 0.57
N VAL A 121 25.35 32.61 0.42
CA VAL A 121 25.14 34.05 0.24
C VAL A 121 24.84 34.75 1.58
N PHE A 122 24.13 34.07 2.48
CA PHE A 122 23.76 34.54 3.82
C PHE A 122 24.27 33.56 4.88
#